data_AF-A0A535DK87-F1
#
_entry.id   AF-A0A535DK87-F1
#
_cell.length_a   1.000
_cell.length_b   1.000
_cell.length_c   1.000
_cell.angle_alpha   90.00
_cell.angle_beta   90.00
_cell.angle_gamma   90.00
#
_symmetry.space_group_name_H-M   'P 1'
#
loop_
_entity.id
_entity.type
_entity.pdbx_description
1 polymer ?
#
loop_
_entity_poly.entity_id
_entity_poly.type
_entity_poly.pdbx_seq_one_letter_code
_entity_poly.pdbx_strand_id
1 'polypeptide(L)' 'MIRRAVSDTNRVLAPGGAAFFECDPPQAKAISALLEAAGLRTRVVRDLAGAERVVAGRSSGEGRR' A
#
# COMPACT_ATOMS: atom_id res chain seq x y z
N MET A 1 4.90 12.67 -4.21
CA MET A 1 3.77 12.57 -3.26
C MET A 1 3.68 11.19 -2.62
N ILE A 2 3.54 10.10 -3.39
CA ILE A 2 3.37 8.72 -2.86
C ILE A 2 4.43 8.33 -1.81
N ARG A 3 5.72 8.57 -2.09
CA ARG A 3 6.81 8.25 -1.14
C ARG A 3 6.62 8.87 0.25
N ARG A 4 6.12 10.11 0.32
CA ARG A 4 5.87 10.81 1.60
C ARG A 4 4.69 10.20 2.35
N ALA A 5 3.62 9.88 1.64
CA ALA A 5 2.47 9.18 2.24
C ALA A 5 2.87 7.78 2.75
N VAL A 6 3.69 7.05 2.00
CA VAL A 6 4.24 5.74 2.42
C VAL A 6 5.12 5.88 3.67
N SER A 7 5.98 6.90 3.77
CA SER A 7 6.80 7.08 4.98
C SER A 7 5.98 7.37 6.24
N ASP A 8 4.77 7.92 6.09
CA ASP A 8 3.88 8.23 7.22
C ASP A 8 3.06 7.01 7.68
N THR A 9 2.95 5.92 6.90
CA THR A 9 2.03 4.80 7.20
C THR A 9 2.29 4.17 8.56
N ASN A 10 3.55 4.06 8.97
CA ASN A 10 3.91 3.49 10.28
C ASN A 10 3.44 4.34 11.46
N ARG A 11 3.27 5.65 11.26
CA ARG A 11 2.80 6.57 12.30
C ARG A 11 1.27 6.64 12.37
N VAL A 12 0.60 6.49 11.22
CA VAL A 12 -0.84 6.79 11.10
C VAL A 12 -1.73 5.55 11.02
N LEU A 13 -1.21 4.38 10.66
CA LEU A 13 -1.99 3.16 10.62
C LEU A 13 -2.05 2.54 12.02
N ALA A 14 -3.27 2.30 12.51
CA ALA A 14 -3.49 1.40 13.63
C ALA A 14 -3.01 -0.02 13.30
N PRO A 15 -2.75 -0.88 14.29
CA PRO A 15 -2.50 -2.30 14.06
C PRO A 15 -3.62 -2.93 13.22
N GLY A 16 -3.26 -3.66 12.15
CA GLY A 16 -4.22 -4.21 11.19
C GLY A 16 -4.84 -3.20 10.22
N GLY A 17 -4.49 -1.92 10.32
CA GLY A 17 -4.93 -0.85 9.43
C GLY A 17 -4.40 -1.01 7.99
N ALA A 18 -4.98 -0.23 7.07
CA ALA A 18 -4.67 -0.33 5.65
C ALA A 18 -4.54 1.05 4.98
N ALA A 19 -3.71 1.11 3.95
CA ALA A 19 -3.58 2.24 3.04
C ALA A 19 -3.89 1.78 1.60
N PHE A 20 -4.56 2.64 0.83
CA PHE A 20 -4.95 2.36 -0.56
C PHE A 20 -4.46 3.48 -1.45
N PHE A 21 -3.69 3.14 -2.47
CA PHE A 21 -3.14 4.09 -3.42
C PHE A 21 -3.73 3.78 -4.80
N GLU A 22 -4.53 4.72 -5.32
CA GLU A 22 -4.91 4.69 -6.73
C GLU A 22 -3.68 4.91 -7.61
N CYS A 23 -3.61 4.21 -8.74
CA CYS A 23 -2.51 4.33 -9.67
C CYS A 23 -2.88 3.90 -11.09
N ASP A 24 -2.07 4.35 -12.05
CA ASP A 24 -2.06 3.76 -13.39
C ASP A 24 -1.24 2.45 -13.41
N PRO A 25 -1.50 1.53 -14.36
CA PRO A 25 -0.85 0.22 -14.37
C PRO A 25 0.70 0.23 -14.31
N PRO A 26 1.42 1.12 -15.02
CA PRO A 26 2.89 1.15 -14.94
C PRO A 26 3.43 1.48 -13.54
N GLN A 27 2.62 2.09 -12.68
CA GLN A 27 3.02 2.52 -11.34
C GLN A 27 2.82 1.44 -10.28
N ALA A 28 1.91 0.47 -10.50
CA ALA A 28 1.50 -0.49 -9.48
C ALA A 28 2.70 -1.23 -8.87
N LYS A 29 3.64 -1.70 -9.71
CA LYS A 29 4.86 -2.38 -9.25
C LYS A 29 5.72 -1.50 -8.34
N ALA A 30 5.91 -0.22 -8.71
CA ALA A 30 6.74 0.70 -7.93
C ALA A 30 6.08 1.05 -6.59
N ILE A 31 4.76 1.18 -6.56
CA ILE A 31 4.00 1.47 -5.33
C ILE A 31 3.99 0.25 -4.41
N SER A 32 3.78 -0.95 -4.93
CA SER A 32 3.88 -2.19 -4.14
C SER A 32 5.23 -2.32 -3.46
N ALA A 33 6.34 -2.09 -4.19
CA ALA A 33 7.67 -2.13 -3.63
C ALA A 33 7.90 -1.10 -2.52
N LEU A 34 7.33 0.11 -2.64
CA LEU A 34 7.40 1.13 -1.60
C LEU A 34 6.64 0.70 -0.33
N LEU A 35 5.46 0.12 -0.47
CA LEU A 35 4.64 -0.34 0.66
C LEU A 35 5.25 -1.56 1.35
N GLU A 36 5.79 -2.50 0.59
CA GLU A 36 6.54 -3.65 1.10
C GLU A 36 7.78 -3.21 1.88
N ALA A 37 8.55 -2.25 1.34
CA ALA A 37 9.68 -1.67 2.04
C ALA A 37 9.29 -0.93 3.32
N ALA A 38 8.04 -0.43 3.42
CA ALA A 38 7.48 0.15 4.62
C ALA A 38 6.96 -0.90 5.63
N GLY A 39 7.03 -2.20 5.29
CA GLY A 39 6.61 -3.33 6.14
C GLY A 39 5.15 -3.74 5.98
N LEU A 40 4.45 -3.25 4.94
CA LEU A 40 3.05 -3.59 4.69
C LEU A 40 2.95 -4.79 3.76
N ARG A 41 1.94 -5.65 3.99
CA ARG A 41 1.57 -6.68 3.01
C ARG A 41 0.73 -6.07 1.89
N THR A 42 1.12 -6.31 0.65
CA THR A 42 0.54 -5.66 -0.53
C THR A 42 -0.43 -6.56 -1.28
N ARG A 43 -1.41 -5.93 -1.94
CA ARG A 43 -2.28 -6.56 -2.94
C ARG A 43 -2.63 -5.53 -4.01
N VAL A 44 -2.50 -5.92 -5.29
CA VAL A 44 -3.00 -5.13 -6.42
C VAL A 44 -4.46 -5.47 -6.67
N VAL A 45 -5.30 -4.43 -6.78
CA VAL A 45 -6.71 -4.51 -7.14
C VAL A 45 -6.86 -4.02 -8.57
N ARG A 46 -7.54 -4.83 -9.39
CA ARG A 46 -7.84 -4.53 -10.78
C ARG A 46 -9.26 -3.99 -10.93
N ASP A 47 -9.48 -3.14 -11.92
CA ASP A 47 -10.82 -2.74 -12.33
C ASP A 47 -11.52 -3.84 -13.14
N LEU A 48 -12.75 -3.55 -13.59
CA LEU A 48 -13.55 -4.48 -14.39
C LEU A 48 -12.95 -4.76 -15.78
N ALA A 49 -12.06 -3.90 -16.27
CA ALA A 49 -11.31 -4.12 -17.51
C ALA A 49 -10.00 -4.91 -17.28
N GLY A 50 -9.71 -5.31 -16.04
CA GLY A 50 -8.49 -6.03 -15.67
C GLY A 50 -7.27 -5.14 -15.52
N ALA A 51 -7.39 -3.82 -15.64
CA ALA A 51 -6.28 -2.90 -15.46
C ALA A 51 -6.00 -2.69 -13.96
N GLU A 52 -4.72 -2.58 -13.61
CA GLU A 52 -4.29 -2.33 -12.23
C GLU A 52 -4.66 -0.90 -11.84
N ARG A 53 -5.41 -0.73 -10.75
CA ARG A 53 -5.94 0.58 -10.33
C ARG A 53 -5.63 0.96 -8.91
N VAL A 54 -5.49 -0.02 -8.01
CA VAL A 54 -5.20 0.28 -6.60
C VAL A 54 -4.17 -0.69 -6.07
N VAL A 55 -3.18 -0.18 -5.33
CA VAL A 55 -2.33 -1.00 -4.47
C VAL A 55 -2.77 -0.80 -3.02
N ALA A 56 -3.24 -1.88 -2.40
CA ALA A 56 -3.57 -1.93 -0.99
C ALA A 56 -2.37 -2.42 -0.18
N GLY A 57 -1.99 -1.70 0.87
CA GLY A 57 -1.01 -2.13 1.87
C GLY A 57 -1.67 -2.34 3.23
N ARG A 58 -1.46 -3.49 3.87
CA ARG A 58 -1.96 -3.78 5.22
C ARG A 58 -0.83 -3.91 6.24
N SER A 59 -1.01 -3.22 7.36
CA SER A 59 -0.17 -3.38 8.55
C SER A 59 -0.49 -4.70 9.24
N SER A 60 0.51 -5.39 9.79
CA SER A 60 0.26 -6.54 10.66
C SER A 60 -0.48 -6.07 11.92
N GLY A 61 -1.45 -6.87 12.37
CA GLY A 61 -2.18 -6.62 13.63
C GLY A 61 -1.32 -6.80 14.88
N GLU A 62 -0.10 -7.34 14.73
CA GLU A 62 0.87 -7.42 15.80
C GLU A 62 1.43 -6.02 16.03
N GLY A 63 0.83 -5.31 16.99
CA GLY A 63 1.35 -4.04 17.49
C GLY A 63 2.84 -4.18 17.76
N ARG A 64 3.63 -3.36 17.08
CA ARG A 64 5.07 -3.25 17.33
C ARG A 64 5.22 -2.72 18.75
N ARG A 65 5.61 -3.61 19.68
CA ARG A 65 6.00 -3.25 21.04
C ARG A 65 7.24 -2.38 21.02
#